data_AF-A0A397MA12-F1
#
_entry.id   AF-A0A397MA12-F1
#
_cell.length_a   1.000
_cell.length_b   1.000
_cell.length_c   1.000
_cell.angle_alpha   90.00
_cell.angle_beta   90.00
_cell.angle_gamma   90.00
#
_symmetry.space_group_name_H-M   'P 1'
#
loop_
_entity.id
_entity.type
_entity.pdbx_description
1 polymer ?
#
loop_
_entity_poly.entity_id
_entity_poly.type
_entity_poly.pdbx_seq_one_letter_code
_entity_poly.pdbx_strand_id
1 'polypeptide(L)'
;MKMILAMAVALGGMSVATAAWCKDDPAAGAKLYTANCVACHGADRAGMPGAFPALTDIGKRMAPAQIKEKISKGGGLMPPFSQLSQQEIDDIASYLAK
;
A
#
# COMPACT_ATOMS: atom_id res chain seq x y z
N MET A 1 -50.78 34.77 20.22
CA MET A 1 -50.98 34.80 18.76
C MET A 1 -49.79 35.56 18.18
N LYS A 2 -48.83 35.03 17.41
CA LYS A 2 -48.69 33.80 16.63
C LYS A 2 -47.28 33.22 16.85
N MET A 3 -47.18 31.90 16.73
CA MET A 3 -45.95 31.11 16.64
C MET A 3 -45.15 31.46 15.38
N ILE A 4 -43.89 31.00 15.33
CA ILE A 4 -43.08 30.45 14.20
C ILE A 4 -41.61 30.75 14.55
N LEU A 5 -40.88 29.87 15.25
CA LEU A 5 -40.23 28.64 14.76
C LEU A 5 -39.19 28.89 13.65
N ALA A 6 -37.90 28.82 14.01
CA ALA A 6 -36.79 28.28 13.21
C ALA A 6 -35.51 28.36 14.08
N MET A 7 -35.27 27.39 14.96
CA MET A 7 -34.34 26.28 14.72
C MET A 7 -32.94 26.71 14.31
N ALA A 8 -32.08 26.78 15.34
CA ALA A 8 -30.72 26.26 15.39
C ALA A 8 -30.00 26.06 14.04
N VAL A 9 -29.06 26.96 13.74
CA VAL A 9 -27.94 26.66 12.86
C VAL A 9 -27.10 25.61 13.57
N ALA A 10 -27.34 24.35 13.21
CA ALA A 10 -26.52 23.23 13.63
C ALA A 10 -25.08 23.50 13.18
N LEU A 11 -24.16 23.52 14.14
CA LEU A 11 -22.74 23.30 13.88
C LEU A 11 -22.64 21.90 13.25
N GLY A 12 -22.61 21.87 11.91
CA GLY A 12 -22.21 20.70 11.16
C GLY A 12 -20.78 20.38 11.55
N GLY A 13 -20.62 19.43 12.47
CA GLY A 13 -19.32 18.85 12.78
C GLY A 13 -18.71 18.34 11.48
N MET A 14 -17.57 18.90 11.11
CA MET A 14 -16.69 18.28 10.13
C MET A 14 -16.40 16.88 10.65
N SER A 15 -17.03 15.88 10.02
CA SER A 15 -16.59 14.50 10.11
C SER A 15 -15.16 14.47 9.57
N VAL A 16 -14.19 14.58 10.47
CA VAL A 16 -12.86 14.05 10.22
C VAL A 16 -13.12 12.57 9.98
N ALA A 17 -13.09 12.16 8.72
CA ALA A 17 -12.97 10.76 8.39
C ALA A 17 -11.73 10.27 9.13
N THR A 18 -11.93 9.59 10.25
CA THR A 18 -10.90 8.78 10.88
C THR A 18 -10.62 7.69 9.86
N ALA A 19 -9.66 7.95 8.96
CA ALA A 19 -9.09 6.91 8.11
C ALA A 19 -8.75 5.77 9.06
N ALA A 20 -9.51 4.69 8.90
CA ALA A 20 -9.61 3.64 9.88
C ALA A 20 -8.21 3.09 10.15
N TRP A 21 -7.85 3.12 11.42
CA TRP A 21 -6.70 2.43 11.94
C TRP A 21 -6.78 0.93 11.59
N CYS A 22 -5.69 0.43 11.03
CA CYS A 22 -5.27 -0.97 10.97
C CYS A 22 -5.99 -1.89 9.97
N LYS A 23 -5.71 -1.70 8.67
CA LYS A 23 -5.46 -2.84 7.77
C LYS A 23 -4.71 -2.37 6.54
N ASP A 24 -3.67 -3.12 6.15
CA ASP A 24 -2.97 -2.93 4.88
C ASP A 24 -3.98 -2.76 3.73
N ASP A 25 -3.72 -1.83 2.81
CA ASP A 25 -4.57 -1.55 1.65
C ASP A 25 -3.91 -2.09 0.36
N PRO A 26 -4.30 -3.29 -0.14
CA PRO A 26 -3.77 -3.83 -1.38
C PRO A 26 -4.01 -2.94 -2.61
N ALA A 27 -5.02 -2.08 -2.61
CA ALA A 27 -5.27 -1.18 -3.73
C ALA A 27 -4.27 -0.02 -3.74
N ALA A 28 -3.94 0.54 -2.57
CA ALA A 28 -2.81 1.45 -2.41
C ALA A 28 -1.48 0.76 -2.78
N GLY A 29 -1.29 -0.47 -2.30
CA GLY A 29 -0.13 -1.31 -2.60
C GLY A 29 0.07 -1.54 -4.11
N ALA A 30 -1.00 -1.77 -4.86
CA ALA A 30 -0.93 -1.92 -6.32
C ALA A 30 -0.45 -0.64 -7.03
N LYS A 31 -0.89 0.54 -6.56
CA LYS A 31 -0.43 1.83 -7.09
C LYS A 31 1.03 2.07 -6.77
N LEU A 32 1.43 1.81 -5.53
CA LEU A 32 2.82 1.91 -5.10
C LEU A 32 3.72 0.95 -5.86
N TYR A 33 3.27 -0.29 -6.09
CA TYR A 33 3.96 -1.26 -6.93
C TYR A 33 4.17 -0.74 -8.35
N THR A 34 3.12 -0.16 -8.93
CA THR A 34 3.16 0.45 -10.28
C THR A 34 4.15 1.60 -10.35
N ALA A 35 4.24 2.42 -9.31
CA ALA A 35 5.17 3.55 -9.28
C ALA A 35 6.64 3.12 -9.07
N ASN A 36 6.88 2.06 -8.30
CA ASN A 36 8.21 1.77 -7.74
C ASN A 36 8.85 0.47 -8.23
N CYS A 37 8.07 -0.51 -8.67
CA CYS A 37 8.54 -1.90 -8.82
C CYS A 37 8.47 -2.43 -10.25
N VAL A 38 7.52 -1.94 -11.06
CA VAL A 38 7.23 -2.47 -12.40
C VAL A 38 8.39 -2.34 -13.38
N ALA A 39 9.27 -1.37 -13.20
CA ALA A 39 10.44 -1.15 -14.06
C ALA A 39 11.35 -2.39 -14.13
N CYS A 40 11.38 -3.21 -13.07
CA CYS A 40 12.20 -4.42 -13.00
C CYS A 40 11.35 -5.69 -12.93
N HIS A 41 10.24 -5.66 -12.18
CA HIS A 41 9.43 -6.85 -11.91
C HIS A 41 8.23 -7.02 -12.84
N GLY A 42 7.98 -6.07 -13.76
CA GLY A 42 6.88 -6.10 -14.71
C GLY A 42 5.52 -5.76 -14.09
N ALA A 43 4.58 -5.29 -14.91
CA ALA A 43 3.21 -4.99 -14.45
C ALA A 43 2.46 -6.23 -13.98
N ASP A 44 2.78 -7.38 -14.55
CA ASP A 44 2.21 -8.70 -14.26
C ASP A 44 2.96 -9.44 -13.13
N ARG A 45 4.01 -8.84 -12.56
CA ARG A 45 4.90 -9.43 -11.56
C ARG A 45 5.73 -10.61 -12.08
N ALA A 46 5.83 -10.83 -13.39
CA ALA A 46 6.56 -11.96 -13.96
C ALA A 46 8.09 -11.80 -13.88
N GLY A 47 8.59 -10.57 -13.69
CA GLY A 47 10.01 -10.27 -13.74
C GLY A 47 10.62 -10.55 -15.12
N MET A 48 11.92 -10.75 -15.13
CA MET A 48 12.69 -11.08 -16.33
C MET A 48 13.64 -12.25 -15.99
N PRO A 49 13.41 -13.45 -16.52
CA PRO A 49 14.25 -14.62 -16.26
C PRO A 49 15.74 -14.30 -16.45
N GLY A 50 16.56 -14.62 -15.43
CA GLY A 50 18.00 -14.35 -15.43
C GLY A 50 18.42 -12.95 -15.01
N ALA A 51 17.51 -11.97 -14.92
CA ALA A 51 17.81 -10.59 -14.53
C ALA A 51 17.03 -10.12 -13.29
N PHE A 52 15.70 -10.27 -13.31
CA PHE A 52 14.81 -9.84 -12.23
C PHE A 52 13.85 -10.97 -11.85
N PRO A 53 13.75 -11.35 -10.57
CA PRO A 53 12.91 -12.47 -10.18
C PRO A 53 11.42 -12.15 -10.34
N ALA A 54 10.63 -13.19 -10.63
CA ALA A 54 9.18 -13.12 -10.57
C ALA A 54 8.71 -12.89 -9.13
N LEU A 55 7.70 -12.03 -8.97
CA LEU A 55 7.01 -11.81 -7.70
C LEU A 55 5.63 -12.48 -7.69
N THR A 56 5.23 -13.16 -8.77
CA THR A 56 4.07 -14.05 -8.76
C THR A 56 4.21 -15.09 -7.67
N ASP A 57 3.13 -15.29 -6.90
CA ASP A 57 3.06 -16.24 -5.80
C ASP A 57 4.15 -16.06 -4.72
N ILE A 58 4.72 -14.86 -4.56
CA ILE A 58 5.83 -14.66 -3.61
C ILE A 58 5.44 -14.98 -2.17
N GLY A 59 4.17 -14.83 -1.81
CA GLY A 59 3.63 -15.26 -0.51
C GLY A 59 3.77 -16.76 -0.22
N LYS A 60 3.97 -17.61 -1.24
CA LYS A 60 4.28 -19.05 -1.07
C LYS A 60 5.76 -19.31 -0.80
N ARG A 61 6.64 -18.35 -1.11
CA ARG A 61 8.10 -18.47 -1.02
C ARG A 61 8.70 -17.68 0.13
N MET A 62 8.05 -16.60 0.54
CA MET A 62 8.54 -15.67 1.57
C MET A 62 7.41 -15.29 2.52
N ALA A 63 7.73 -15.24 3.81
CA ALA A 63 6.82 -14.68 4.80
C ALA A 63 6.66 -13.17 4.58
N PRO A 64 5.51 -12.57 4.94
CA PRO A 64 5.28 -11.13 4.79
C PRO A 64 6.37 -10.26 5.40
N ALA A 65 6.89 -10.63 6.57
CA ALA A 65 8.00 -9.91 7.22
C ALA A 65 9.28 -9.89 6.35
N GLN A 66 9.59 -10.98 5.64
CA GLN A 66 10.75 -11.06 4.76
C GLN A 66 10.56 -10.22 3.49
N ILE A 67 9.33 -10.17 2.96
CA ILE A 67 8.99 -9.30 1.81
C ILE A 67 9.23 -7.84 2.20
N LYS A 68 8.71 -7.43 3.36
CA LYS A 68 8.85 -6.07 3.88
C LYS A 68 10.29 -5.68 4.11
N GLU A 69 11.05 -6.54 4.78
CA GLU A 69 12.49 -6.33 4.98
C GLU A 69 13.24 -6.22 3.65
N LYS A 70 12.87 -7.05 2.66
CA LYS A 70 13.48 -7.00 1.32
C LYS A 70 13.18 -5.70 0.60
N ILE A 71 11.98 -5.15 0.75
CA ILE A 71 11.62 -3.82 0.19
C ILE A 71 12.42 -2.73 0.90
N SER A 72 12.50 -2.75 2.23
CA SER A 72 13.23 -1.73 2.99
C SER A 72 14.74 -1.72 2.70
N LYS A 73 15.35 -2.92 2.63
CA LYS A 73 16.82 -3.07 2.50
C LYS A 73 17.31 -3.25 1.07
N GLY A 74 16.42 -3.64 0.14
CA GLY A 74 16.79 -4.02 -1.22
C GLY A 74 17.67 -5.28 -1.30
N GLY A 75 18.48 -5.35 -2.36
CA GLY A 75 19.60 -6.29 -2.50
C GLY A 75 19.88 -6.69 -3.94
N GLY A 76 21.16 -6.94 -4.22
CA GLY A 76 21.63 -7.11 -5.61
C GLY A 76 21.37 -5.81 -6.39
N LEU A 77 20.60 -5.92 -7.47
CA LEU A 77 20.19 -4.77 -8.29
C LEU A 77 18.95 -4.04 -7.77
N MET A 78 18.24 -4.59 -6.78
CA MET A 78 17.06 -3.95 -6.19
C MET A 78 17.51 -2.88 -5.18
N PRO A 79 17.21 -1.58 -5.40
CA PRO A 79 17.58 -0.53 -4.46
C PRO A 79 16.79 -0.65 -3.14
N PRO A 80 17.31 -0.11 -2.03
CA PRO A 80 16.53 0.06 -0.81
C PRO A 80 15.47 1.15 -1.02
N PHE A 81 14.24 0.92 -0.54
CA PHE A 81 13.15 1.88 -0.64
C PHE A 81 12.97 2.67 0.66
N SER A 82 14.02 3.33 1.13
CA SER A 82 14.03 4.09 2.40
C SER A 82 13.14 5.33 2.40
N GLN A 83 12.68 5.77 1.22
CA GLN A 83 11.72 6.86 1.07
C GLN A 83 10.27 6.43 1.36
N LEU A 84 9.97 5.14 1.32
CA LEU A 84 8.63 4.63 1.63
C LEU A 84 8.46 4.52 3.14
N SER A 85 7.30 4.98 3.61
CA SER A 85 6.86 4.77 4.99
C SER A 85 6.59 3.29 5.26
N GLN A 86 6.54 2.93 6.54
CA GLN A 86 6.24 1.55 6.94
C GLN A 86 4.87 1.10 6.42
N GLN A 87 3.86 1.98 6.46
CA GLN A 87 2.52 1.69 5.95
C GLN A 87 2.52 1.42 4.44
N GLU A 88 3.27 2.21 3.65
CA GLU A 88 3.38 1.98 2.21
C GLU A 88 4.04 0.63 1.90
N ILE A 89 5.04 0.24 2.70
CA ILE A 89 5.69 -1.08 2.58
C ILE A 89 4.71 -2.20 2.96
N ASP A 90 3.91 -2.01 4.01
CA ASP A 90 2.87 -2.95 4.41
C ASP A 90 1.80 -3.12 3.31
N ASP A 91 1.36 -2.02 2.70
CA ASP A 91 0.39 -2.02 1.60
C ASP A 91 0.95 -2.77 0.36
N ILE A 92 2.21 -2.51 -0.02
CA ILE A 92 2.88 -3.24 -1.12
C ILE A 92 2.97 -4.73 -0.79
N ALA A 93 3.42 -5.08 0.42
CA ALA A 93 3.57 -6.47 0.82
C ALA A 93 2.22 -7.20 0.83
N SER A 94 1.15 -6.54 1.26
CA SER A 94 -0.22 -7.06 1.23
C SER A 94 -0.74 -7.26 -0.20
N TYR A 95 -0.41 -6.34 -1.12
CA TYR A 95 -0.68 -6.52 -2.54
C TYR A 95 0.07 -7.73 -3.14
N LEU A 96 1.35 -7.92 -2.78
CA LEU A 96 2.17 -9.02 -3.28
C LEU A 96 1.82 -10.38 -2.67
N ALA A 97 1.22 -10.40 -1.47
CA ALA A 97 0.81 -11.62 -0.79
C ALA A 97 -0.49 -12.25 -1.35
N LYS A 98 -1.15 -11.58 -2.31
CA LYS A 98 -2.31 -12.12 -3.06
C LYS A 98 -1.91 -13.05 -4.19
#